data_AF-M5BR78-F1
#
_entry.id   AF-M5BR78-F1
#
_cell.length_a   1.000
_cell.length_b   1.000
_cell.length_c   1.000
_cell.angle_alpha   90.00
_cell.angle_beta   90.00
_cell.angle_gamma   90.00
#
_symmetry.space_group_name_H-M   'P 1'
#
loop_
_entity.id
_entity.type
_entity.pdbx_description
1 polymer ?
#
loop_
_entity_poly.entity_id
_entity_poly.type
_entity_poly.pdbx_seq_one_letter_code
_entity_poly.pdbx_strand_id
1 'polypeptide(L)'
;MSKDLRPLAARETMWKVITEVKRRFPKGITLLDPINNMNIKDVKFKELVEKIATLEKQLEAHSLQSDPRLPTLYDAYAQKQDLTAQIRALKKTLGAAQDVMQMDELKCRKRVLRRLGFASTDDVVEIKGRVACEISTGDELLLTEMIFNGVFNNLLPEQCAALLSCFVFTEKSEQATKLKEELSGPLRTLQEIARRIAKVAKESKMPVDEDDVAVV
;
A
#
# COMPACT_ATOMS: atom_id res chain seq x y z
N MET A 1 -33.20 25.43 42.75
CA MET A 1 -32.09 26.09 42.02
C MET A 1 -32.68 27.04 40.99
N SER A 2 -31.99 28.14 40.64
CA SER A 2 -32.43 29.03 39.57
C SER A 2 -32.51 28.23 38.25
N LYS A 3 -33.64 28.34 37.54
CA LYS A 3 -33.81 27.72 36.21
C LYS A 3 -33.03 28.46 35.12
N ASP A 4 -32.64 29.71 35.37
CA ASP A 4 -31.84 30.54 34.45
C ASP A 4 -30.48 30.86 35.08
N LEU A 5 -29.41 30.54 34.35
CA LEU A 5 -28.02 30.75 34.76
C LEU A 5 -27.34 31.89 33.99
N ARG A 6 -28.04 32.62 33.13
CA ARG A 6 -27.47 33.80 32.44
C ARG A 6 -27.08 34.93 33.40
N PRO A 7 -27.86 35.26 34.45
CA PRO A 7 -27.48 36.29 35.41
C PRO A 7 -26.23 35.92 36.24
N LEU A 8 -25.36 36.90 36.51
CA LEU A 8 -24.13 36.70 37.30
C LEU A 8 -24.41 36.13 38.70
N ALA A 9 -25.39 36.70 39.42
CA ALA A 9 -25.76 36.26 40.75
C ALA A 9 -26.23 34.78 40.80
N ALA A 10 -26.89 34.30 39.74
CA ALA A 10 -27.31 32.89 39.64
C ALA A 10 -26.11 31.94 39.49
N ARG A 11 -25.08 32.34 38.74
CA ARG A 11 -23.83 31.59 38.58
C ARG A 11 -22.99 31.58 39.85
N GLU A 12 -22.89 32.71 40.55
CA GLU A 12 -22.20 32.77 41.85
C GLU A 12 -22.85 31.86 42.88
N THR A 13 -24.18 31.80 42.88
CA THR A 13 -24.93 30.88 43.75
C THR A 13 -24.62 29.42 43.39
N MET A 14 -24.62 29.06 42.11
CA MET A 14 -24.26 27.71 41.66
C MET A 14 -22.79 27.36 41.98
N TRP A 15 -21.87 28.31 41.83
CA TRP A 15 -20.46 28.13 42.17
C TRP A 15 -20.26 27.84 43.66
N LYS A 16 -20.98 28.54 44.56
CA LYS A 16 -20.98 28.24 46.00
C LYS A 16 -21.45 26.81 46.26
N VAL A 17 -22.49 26.34 45.56
CA VAL A 17 -22.98 24.96 45.67
C VAL A 17 -21.93 23.95 45.21
N ILE A 18 -21.31 24.14 44.05
CA ILE A 18 -20.24 23.27 43.53
C ILE A 18 -19.05 23.25 44.49
N THR A 19 -18.68 24.40 45.04
CA THR A 19 -17.58 24.53 46.00
C THR A 19 -17.89 23.77 47.29
N GLU A 20 -19.12 23.87 47.79
CA GLU A 20 -19.58 23.12 48.95
C GLU A 20 -19.59 21.60 48.68
N VAL A 21 -19.98 21.16 47.48
CA VAL A 21 -19.88 19.76 47.07
C VAL A 21 -18.42 19.30 47.04
N LYS A 22 -17.51 20.04 46.40
CA LYS A 22 -16.07 19.71 46.41
C LYS A 22 -15.49 19.65 47.81
N ARG A 23 -15.90 20.56 48.70
CA ARG A 23 -15.48 20.56 50.12
C ARG A 23 -15.97 19.32 50.86
N ARG A 24 -17.20 18.86 50.61
CA ARG A 24 -17.78 17.65 51.21
C ARG A 24 -17.16 16.35 50.68
N PHE A 25 -16.61 16.38 49.47
CA PHE A 25 -16.01 15.22 48.80
C PHE A 25 -14.51 15.46 48.48
N PRO A 26 -13.63 15.52 49.50
CA PRO A 26 -12.21 15.88 49.32
C PRO A 26 -11.40 14.86 48.54
N LYS A 27 -11.84 13.58 48.49
CA LYS A 27 -11.20 12.51 47.71
C LYS A 27 -11.73 12.41 46.27
N GLY A 28 -12.62 13.30 45.87
CA GLY A 28 -13.31 13.27 44.58
C GLY A 28 -14.78 12.86 44.69
N ILE A 29 -15.56 13.25 43.69
CA ILE A 29 -16.99 12.91 43.60
C ILE A 29 -17.12 11.48 43.08
N THR A 30 -18.03 10.70 43.66
CA THR A 30 -18.34 9.35 43.17
C THR A 30 -18.91 9.41 41.75
N LEU A 31 -18.27 8.71 40.83
CA LEU A 31 -18.72 8.61 39.44
C LEU A 31 -19.91 7.66 39.33
N LEU A 32 -20.72 7.83 38.28
CA LEU A 32 -21.80 6.91 37.94
C LEU A 32 -21.22 5.61 37.39
N ASP A 33 -21.67 4.49 37.93
CA ASP A 33 -21.34 3.16 37.43
C ASP A 33 -22.00 2.93 36.06
N PRO A 34 -21.23 2.68 34.99
CA PRO A 34 -21.77 2.47 33.65
C PRO A 34 -22.72 1.27 33.52
N ILE A 35 -22.53 0.22 34.34
CA ILE A 35 -23.34 -0.99 34.32
C ILE A 35 -24.53 -0.83 35.26
N ASN A 36 -24.29 -0.48 36.52
CA ASN A 36 -25.30 -0.47 37.57
C ASN A 36 -26.16 0.80 37.60
N ASN A 37 -25.61 1.97 37.25
CA ASN A 37 -26.35 3.23 37.25
C ASN A 37 -26.82 3.64 35.86
N MET A 38 -25.98 3.45 34.83
CA MET A 38 -26.33 3.80 33.44
C MET A 38 -26.98 2.64 32.67
N ASN A 39 -27.08 1.45 33.27
CA ASN A 39 -27.78 0.27 32.73
C ASN A 39 -27.24 -0.19 31.36
N ILE A 40 -25.92 -0.13 31.14
CA ILE A 40 -25.29 -0.67 29.93
C ILE A 40 -25.26 -2.21 30.03
N LYS A 41 -25.94 -2.86 29.07
CA LYS A 41 -26.15 -4.32 29.06
C LYS A 41 -25.29 -5.08 28.07
N ASP A 42 -24.47 -4.39 27.27
CA ASP A 42 -23.62 -5.03 26.27
C ASP A 42 -22.62 -5.98 26.92
N VAL A 43 -22.53 -7.20 26.39
CA VAL A 43 -21.71 -8.27 26.97
C VAL A 43 -20.22 -7.97 26.83
N LYS A 44 -19.77 -7.49 25.65
CA LYS A 44 -18.36 -7.14 25.42
C LYS A 44 -17.94 -5.98 26.31
N PHE A 45 -18.83 -5.02 26.55
CA PHE A 45 -18.58 -3.92 27.46
C PHE A 45 -18.35 -4.41 28.90
N LYS A 46 -19.18 -5.34 29.39
CA LYS A 46 -18.99 -5.93 30.73
C LYS A 46 -17.65 -6.67 30.84
N GLU A 47 -17.30 -7.47 29.83
CA GLU A 47 -15.99 -8.15 29.78
C GLU A 47 -14.82 -7.16 29.80
N LEU A 48 -14.93 -6.01 29.13
CA LEU A 48 -13.91 -4.96 29.15
C LEU A 48 -13.77 -4.34 30.53
N VAL A 49 -14.89 -4.05 31.21
CA VAL A 49 -14.88 -3.50 32.58
C VAL A 49 -14.23 -4.48 33.56
N GLU A 50 -14.54 -5.77 33.45
CA GLU A 50 -13.91 -6.83 34.27
C GLU A 50 -12.40 -6.94 34.00
N LYS A 51 -11.99 -6.82 32.73
CA LYS A 51 -10.56 -6.79 32.37
C LYS A 51 -9.84 -5.58 32.95
N ILE A 52 -10.45 -4.40 32.91
CA ILE A 52 -9.89 -3.19 33.53
C ILE A 52 -9.69 -3.42 35.03
N ALA A 53 -10.72 -3.90 35.74
CA ALA A 53 -10.63 -4.17 37.18
C ALA A 53 -9.55 -5.21 37.51
N THR A 54 -9.38 -6.23 36.66
CA THR A 54 -8.32 -7.23 36.83
C THR A 54 -6.93 -6.61 36.67
N LEU A 55 -6.73 -5.76 35.66
CA LEU A 55 -5.47 -5.08 35.40
C LEU A 55 -5.13 -4.05 36.50
N GLU A 56 -6.12 -3.30 36.99
CA GLU A 56 -5.95 -2.38 38.11
C GLU A 56 -5.49 -3.13 39.37
N LYS A 57 -6.12 -4.26 39.70
CA LYS A 57 -5.71 -5.10 40.83
C LYS A 57 -4.28 -5.64 40.66
N GLN A 58 -3.90 -6.04 39.45
CA GLN A 58 -2.54 -6.48 39.16
C GLN A 58 -1.52 -5.33 39.29
N LEU A 59 -1.89 -4.12 38.86
CA LEU A 59 -1.07 -2.93 38.97
C LEU A 59 -0.86 -2.55 40.44
N GLU A 60 -1.92 -2.56 41.26
CA GLU A 60 -1.84 -2.29 42.70
C GLU A 60 -1.00 -3.33 43.45
N ALA A 61 -1.09 -4.60 43.05
CA ALA A 61 -0.28 -5.67 43.64
C ALA A 61 1.20 -5.64 43.19
N HIS A 62 1.54 -4.86 42.17
CA HIS A 62 2.88 -4.82 41.62
C HIS A 62 3.84 -4.06 42.55
N SER A 63 5.00 -4.66 42.85
CA SER A 63 5.98 -4.11 43.80
C SER A 63 6.50 -2.72 43.44
N LEU A 64 6.56 -2.38 42.15
CA LEU A 64 6.99 -1.06 41.67
C LEU A 64 5.97 0.06 41.87
N GLN A 65 4.69 -0.25 42.14
CA GLN A 65 3.64 0.78 42.29
C GLN A 65 3.93 1.75 43.45
N SER A 66 4.63 1.27 44.48
CA SER A 66 5.05 2.06 45.65
C SER A 66 6.54 2.41 45.65
N ASP A 67 7.31 2.05 44.62
CA ASP A 67 8.75 2.37 44.55
C ASP A 67 8.93 3.84 44.09
N PRO A 68 9.58 4.71 44.89
CA PRO A 68 9.84 6.10 44.51
C PRO A 68 10.67 6.25 43.23
N ARG A 69 11.41 5.21 42.82
CA ARG A 69 12.25 5.19 41.61
C ARG A 69 11.47 4.84 40.35
N LEU A 70 10.18 4.49 40.45
CA LEU A 70 9.34 4.10 39.33
C LEU A 70 9.44 5.09 38.15
N PRO A 71 9.36 6.43 38.33
CA PRO A 71 9.46 7.36 37.21
C PRO A 71 10.76 7.21 36.43
N THR A 72 11.91 7.17 37.13
CA THR A 72 13.23 7.04 36.48
C THR A 72 13.42 5.69 35.81
N LEU A 73 12.95 4.61 36.44
CA LEU A 73 13.03 3.26 35.86
C LEU A 73 12.13 3.12 34.63
N TYR A 74 10.94 3.74 34.67
CA TYR A 74 10.00 3.74 33.56
C TYR A 74 10.56 4.54 32.39
N ASP A 75 11.13 5.72 32.62
CA ASP A 75 11.76 6.53 31.57
C ASP A 75 12.93 5.78 30.90
N ALA A 76 13.78 5.14 31.68
CA ALA A 76 14.88 4.33 31.15
C ALA A 76 14.37 3.13 30.33
N TYR A 77 13.30 2.48 30.78
CA TYR A 77 12.67 1.39 30.06
C TYR A 77 12.01 1.87 28.75
N ALA A 78 11.33 3.01 28.78
CA ALA A 78 10.73 3.64 27.61
C ALA A 78 11.79 3.96 26.54
N GLN A 79 12.89 4.61 26.94
CA GLN A 79 14.02 4.88 26.04
C GLN A 79 14.60 3.58 25.43
N LYS A 80 14.74 2.52 26.22
CA LYS A 80 15.19 1.22 25.72
C LYS A 80 14.20 0.62 24.71
N GLN A 81 12.89 0.73 24.94
CA GLN A 81 11.87 0.26 24.00
C GLN A 81 11.92 1.05 22.69
N ASP A 82 12.05 2.36 22.77
CA ASP A 82 12.16 3.23 21.58
C ASP A 82 13.40 2.88 20.76
N LEU A 83 14.56 2.73 21.39
CA LEU A 83 15.78 2.29 20.72
C LEU A 83 15.63 0.88 20.11
N THR A 84 14.95 -0.03 20.81
CA THR A 84 14.68 -1.38 20.29
C THR A 84 13.78 -1.35 19.06
N ALA A 85 12.75 -0.49 19.06
CA ALA A 85 11.88 -0.28 17.92
C ALA A 85 12.64 0.32 16.73
N GLN A 86 13.50 1.33 16.99
CA GLN A 86 14.37 1.92 15.97
C GLN A 86 15.33 0.90 15.37
N ILE A 87 15.99 0.08 16.19
CA ILE A 87 16.87 -1.00 15.72
C ILE A 87 16.11 -2.00 14.83
N ARG A 88 14.89 -2.39 15.22
CA ARG A 88 14.06 -3.29 14.41
C ARG A 88 13.69 -2.66 13.07
N ALA A 89 13.31 -1.38 13.07
CA ALA A 89 12.99 -0.64 11.86
C ALA A 89 14.22 -0.54 10.93
N LEU A 90 15.38 -0.14 11.46
CA LEU A 90 16.63 -0.04 10.70
C LEU A 90 17.08 -1.39 10.13
N LYS A 91 16.97 -2.48 10.91
CA LYS A 91 17.26 -3.84 10.41
C LYS A 91 16.34 -4.22 9.25
N LYS A 92 15.06 -3.88 9.32
CA LYS A 92 14.11 -4.13 8.22
C LYS A 92 14.50 -3.33 6.97
N THR A 93 14.85 -2.05 7.12
CA THR A 93 15.30 -1.21 6.00
C THR A 93 16.60 -1.75 5.39
N LEU A 94 17.57 -2.16 6.21
CA LEU A 94 18.82 -2.75 5.75
C LEU A 94 18.57 -4.04 4.95
N GLY A 95 17.70 -4.92 5.45
CA GLY A 95 17.34 -6.15 4.74
C GLY A 95 16.64 -5.88 3.40
N ALA A 96 15.86 -4.81 3.30
CA ALA A 96 15.25 -4.39 2.03
C ALA A 96 16.28 -3.77 1.06
N ALA A 97 17.27 -3.04 1.58
CA ALA A 97 18.32 -2.42 0.79
C ALA A 97 19.35 -3.43 0.26
N GLN A 98 19.52 -4.58 0.92
CA GLN A 98 20.38 -5.66 0.47
C GLN A 98 19.72 -6.44 -0.69
N ASP A 99 19.71 -5.85 -1.89
CA ASP A 99 19.72 -6.36 -3.28
C ASP A 99 18.88 -7.59 -3.73
N VAL A 100 18.19 -8.33 -2.86
CA VAL A 100 17.42 -9.52 -3.25
C VAL A 100 16.28 -9.14 -4.21
N MET A 101 15.72 -7.93 -4.08
CA MET A 101 14.62 -7.47 -4.93
C MET A 101 15.02 -7.38 -6.42
N GLN A 102 16.23 -6.90 -6.73
CA GLN A 102 16.69 -6.82 -8.13
C GLN A 102 17.00 -8.19 -8.71
N MET A 103 17.51 -9.12 -7.89
CA MET A 103 17.79 -10.49 -8.34
C MET A 103 16.51 -11.27 -8.66
N ASP A 104 15.44 -11.05 -7.91
CA ASP A 104 14.16 -11.72 -8.17
C ASP A 104 13.44 -11.13 -9.38
N GLU A 105 13.50 -9.82 -9.58
CA GLU A 105 13.02 -9.19 -10.81
C GLU A 105 13.78 -9.70 -12.04
N LEU A 106 15.12 -9.77 -11.98
CA LEU A 106 15.94 -10.31 -13.06
C LEU A 106 15.57 -11.76 -13.40
N LYS A 107 15.33 -12.61 -12.40
CA LYS A 107 14.85 -14.00 -12.61
C LYS A 107 13.50 -14.02 -13.33
N CYS A 108 12.57 -13.14 -12.95
CA CYS A 108 11.27 -13.03 -13.59
C CYS A 108 11.40 -12.58 -15.05
N ARG A 109 12.20 -11.54 -15.33
CA ARG A 109 12.48 -11.07 -16.70
C ARG A 109 13.14 -12.15 -17.56
N LYS A 110 14.15 -12.86 -17.03
CA LYS A 110 14.78 -14.01 -17.73
C LYS A 110 13.77 -15.10 -18.06
N ARG A 111 12.79 -15.36 -17.18
CA ARG A 111 11.73 -16.33 -17.47
C ARG A 111 10.87 -15.87 -18.66
N VAL A 112 10.51 -14.58 -18.73
CA VAL A 112 9.78 -14.02 -19.88
C VAL A 112 10.57 -14.18 -21.17
N LEU A 113 11.84 -13.76 -21.19
CA LEU A 113 12.71 -13.86 -22.37
C LEU A 113 12.82 -15.31 -22.88
N ARG A 114 12.95 -16.27 -21.96
CA ARG A 114 12.99 -17.70 -22.32
C ARG A 114 11.68 -18.23 -22.88
N ARG A 115 10.55 -17.83 -22.29
CA ARG A 115 9.22 -18.24 -22.75
C ARG A 115 8.83 -17.65 -24.11
N LEU A 116 9.31 -16.45 -24.43
CA LEU A 116 9.09 -15.81 -25.72
C LEU A 116 10.12 -16.22 -26.79
N GLY A 117 11.14 -16.99 -26.41
CA GLY A 117 12.19 -17.47 -27.31
C GLY A 117 13.24 -16.43 -27.67
N PHE A 118 13.43 -15.41 -26.82
CA PHE A 118 14.50 -14.42 -26.95
C PHE A 118 15.82 -14.95 -26.38
N ALA A 119 15.74 -15.91 -25.45
CA ALA A 119 16.88 -16.64 -24.91
C ALA A 119 16.54 -18.13 -24.72
N SER A 120 17.55 -18.99 -24.72
CA SER A 120 17.43 -20.42 -24.45
C SER A 120 17.25 -20.72 -22.96
N THR A 121 16.98 -21.99 -22.61
CA THR A 121 16.88 -22.43 -21.21
C THR A 121 18.13 -22.14 -20.38
N ASP A 122 19.30 -22.12 -21.05
CA ASP A 122 20.64 -21.88 -20.48
C ASP A 122 21.05 -20.40 -20.56
N ASP A 123 20.08 -19.49 -20.75
CA ASP A 123 20.27 -18.04 -20.85
C ASP A 123 21.13 -17.60 -22.05
N VAL A 124 21.21 -18.41 -23.13
CA VAL A 124 21.91 -18.04 -24.37
C VAL A 124 20.98 -17.23 -25.28
N VAL A 125 21.45 -16.10 -25.80
CA VAL A 125 20.65 -15.20 -26.64
C VAL A 125 20.34 -15.84 -28.00
N GLU A 126 19.05 -15.90 -28.34
CA GLU A 126 18.54 -16.45 -29.60
C GLU A 126 18.40 -15.37 -30.68
N ILE A 127 18.02 -15.76 -31.90
CA ILE A 127 17.88 -14.81 -33.03
C ILE A 127 16.89 -13.69 -32.70
N LYS A 128 15.73 -14.00 -32.09
CA LYS A 128 14.79 -12.99 -31.59
C LYS A 128 15.46 -12.01 -30.63
N GLY A 129 16.25 -12.52 -29.69
CA GLY A 129 17.00 -11.69 -28.75
C GLY A 129 18.00 -10.77 -29.43
N ARG A 130 18.71 -11.26 -30.46
CA ARG A 130 19.64 -10.42 -31.25
C ARG A 130 18.92 -9.31 -32.00
N VAL A 131 17.77 -9.60 -32.62
CA VAL A 131 16.95 -8.58 -33.29
C VAL A 131 16.45 -7.54 -32.29
N ALA A 132 15.99 -7.99 -31.12
CA ALA A 132 15.54 -7.09 -30.05
C ALA A 132 16.65 -6.16 -29.55
N CYS A 133 17.91 -6.62 -29.49
CA CYS A 133 19.05 -5.78 -29.11
C CYS A 133 19.32 -4.63 -30.08
N GLU A 134 18.83 -4.69 -31.32
CA GLU A 134 18.99 -3.63 -32.32
C GLU A 134 17.84 -2.60 -32.28
N ILE A 135 16.81 -2.85 -31.46
CA ILE A 135 15.67 -1.93 -31.28
C ILE A 135 15.92 -1.10 -30.02
N SER A 136 16.23 0.19 -30.22
CA SER A 136 16.52 1.14 -29.13
C SER A 136 15.37 2.11 -28.84
N THR A 137 14.31 2.10 -29.67
CA THR A 137 13.16 3.00 -29.57
C THR A 137 11.86 2.18 -29.60
N GLY A 138 10.98 2.40 -28.63
CA GLY A 138 9.74 1.65 -28.47
C GLY A 138 9.93 0.36 -27.64
N ASP A 139 8.88 -0.48 -27.61
CA ASP A 139 8.90 -1.79 -26.94
C ASP A 139 9.59 -2.84 -27.83
N GLU A 140 10.80 -3.23 -27.46
CA GLU A 140 11.65 -4.15 -28.21
C GLU A 140 11.07 -5.57 -28.29
N LEU A 141 10.32 -6.02 -27.28
CA LEU A 141 9.74 -7.36 -27.25
C LEU A 141 8.55 -7.44 -28.20
N LEU A 142 7.66 -6.44 -28.14
CA LEU A 142 6.48 -6.37 -28.99
C LEU A 142 6.86 -6.18 -30.46
N LEU A 143 7.77 -5.25 -30.77
CA LEU A 143 8.23 -5.04 -32.14
C LEU A 143 8.90 -6.28 -32.72
N THR A 144 9.76 -6.94 -31.94
CA THR A 144 10.40 -8.20 -32.38
C THR A 144 9.36 -9.29 -32.64
N GLU A 145 8.37 -9.46 -31.76
CA GLU A 145 7.28 -10.43 -32.00
C GLU A 145 6.45 -10.09 -33.24
N MET A 146 6.19 -8.82 -33.51
CA MET A 146 5.49 -8.40 -34.74
C MET A 146 6.30 -8.72 -36.00
N ILE A 147 7.61 -8.48 -35.98
CA ILE A 147 8.51 -8.83 -37.09
C ILE A 147 8.50 -10.34 -37.33
N PHE A 148 8.69 -11.15 -36.27
CA PHE A 148 8.75 -12.61 -36.39
C PHE A 148 7.41 -13.27 -36.72
N ASN A 149 6.29 -12.64 -36.37
CA ASN A 149 4.95 -13.06 -36.80
C ASN A 149 4.60 -12.58 -38.22
N GLY A 150 5.51 -11.86 -38.89
CA GLY A 150 5.33 -11.40 -40.27
C GLY A 150 4.27 -10.32 -40.43
N VAL A 151 3.95 -9.55 -39.38
CA VAL A 151 2.89 -8.52 -39.40
C VAL A 151 3.18 -7.47 -40.47
N PHE A 152 4.44 -7.10 -40.66
CA PHE A 152 4.86 -6.07 -41.62
C PHE A 152 4.96 -6.56 -43.07
N ASN A 153 4.91 -7.87 -43.33
CA ASN A 153 5.19 -8.42 -44.66
C ASN A 153 4.15 -8.02 -45.72
N ASN A 154 2.90 -7.81 -45.30
CA ASN A 154 1.77 -7.51 -46.17
C ASN A 154 1.30 -6.06 -46.07
N LEU A 155 2.07 -5.20 -45.39
CA LEU A 155 1.72 -3.78 -45.20
C LEU A 155 2.46 -2.90 -46.20
N LEU A 156 1.78 -1.87 -46.68
CA LEU A 156 2.39 -0.81 -47.46
C LEU A 156 3.30 0.07 -46.57
N PRO A 157 4.31 0.76 -47.13
CA PRO A 157 5.22 1.62 -46.35
C PRO A 157 4.49 2.63 -45.45
N GLU A 158 3.42 3.25 -45.94
CA GLU A 158 2.58 4.19 -45.19
C GLU A 158 1.80 3.53 -44.05
N GLN A 159 1.40 2.26 -44.22
CA GLN A 159 0.73 1.48 -43.17
C GLN A 159 1.73 1.04 -42.10
N CYS A 160 2.95 0.66 -42.50
CA CYS A 160 4.06 0.41 -41.57
C CYS A 160 4.36 1.66 -40.75
N ALA A 161 4.47 2.83 -41.37
CA ALA A 161 4.71 4.10 -40.67
C ALA A 161 3.59 4.42 -39.68
N ALA A 162 2.32 4.23 -40.07
CA ALA A 162 1.18 4.41 -39.19
C ALA A 162 1.22 3.46 -37.99
N LEU A 163 1.51 2.18 -38.20
CA LEU A 163 1.61 1.20 -37.12
C LEU A 163 2.81 1.44 -36.20
N LEU A 164 3.93 1.94 -36.73
CA LEU A 164 5.11 2.28 -35.94
C LEU A 164 4.93 3.56 -35.12
N SER A 165 4.02 4.47 -35.52
CA SER A 165 3.73 5.70 -34.78
C SER A 165 3.26 5.43 -33.34
N CYS A 166 2.59 4.29 -33.14
CA CYS A 166 2.20 3.72 -31.86
C CYS A 166 3.34 3.50 -30.86
N PHE A 167 4.58 3.33 -31.34
CA PHE A 167 5.74 3.02 -30.48
C PHE A 167 6.58 4.25 -30.14
N VAL A 168 6.28 5.39 -30.76
CA VAL A 168 7.07 6.62 -30.64
C VAL A 168 6.36 7.66 -29.79
N PHE A 169 5.03 7.75 -29.91
CA PHE A 169 4.25 8.75 -29.19
C PHE A 169 3.64 8.16 -27.92
N THR A 170 4.09 8.62 -26.75
CA THR A 170 3.65 8.10 -25.44
C THR A 170 2.68 9.04 -24.70
N GLU A 171 2.41 10.23 -25.25
CA GLU A 171 1.47 11.17 -24.61
C GLU A 171 0.02 10.80 -24.94
N LYS A 172 -0.89 11.08 -24.00
CA LYS A 172 -2.32 10.87 -24.23
C LYS A 172 -2.85 11.95 -25.15
N SER A 173 -3.49 11.55 -26.25
CA SER A 173 -4.23 12.46 -27.12
C SER A 173 -5.73 12.32 -26.87
N GLU A 174 -6.43 13.44 -26.69
CA GLU A 174 -7.91 13.47 -26.61
C GLU A 174 -8.57 13.44 -27.99
N GLN A 175 -7.77 13.41 -29.06
CA GLN A 175 -8.27 13.48 -30.43
C GLN A 175 -8.79 12.11 -30.90
N ALA A 176 -10.12 11.97 -30.93
CA ALA A 176 -10.76 10.77 -31.44
C ALA A 176 -10.54 10.62 -32.96
N THR A 177 -9.73 9.64 -33.36
CA THR A 177 -9.47 9.33 -34.78
C THR A 177 -10.25 8.09 -35.20
N LYS A 178 -11.06 8.20 -36.26
CA LYS A 178 -11.70 7.03 -36.87
C LYS A 178 -10.70 6.33 -37.79
N LEU A 179 -10.22 5.16 -37.36
CA LEU A 179 -9.32 4.34 -38.15
C LEU A 179 -10.07 3.68 -39.32
N LYS A 180 -9.44 3.67 -40.50
CA LYS A 180 -9.89 2.89 -41.64
C LYS A 180 -9.66 1.39 -41.38
N GLU A 181 -10.44 0.52 -42.03
CA GLU A 181 -10.30 -0.94 -41.85
C GLU A 181 -8.86 -1.42 -42.08
N GLU A 182 -8.19 -0.86 -43.09
CA GLU A 182 -6.80 -1.14 -43.46
C GLU A 182 -5.78 -0.91 -42.32
N LEU A 183 -6.06 -0.01 -41.38
CA LEU A 183 -5.20 0.25 -40.21
C LEU A 183 -5.72 -0.42 -38.94
N SER A 184 -7.03 -0.67 -38.88
CA SER A 184 -7.66 -1.33 -37.73
C SER A 184 -7.22 -2.79 -37.56
N GLY A 185 -7.02 -3.52 -38.67
CA GLY A 185 -6.56 -4.90 -38.65
C GLY A 185 -5.15 -5.04 -38.04
N PRO A 186 -4.14 -4.33 -38.57
CA PRO A 186 -2.78 -4.36 -38.01
C PRO A 186 -2.70 -3.89 -36.56
N LEU A 187 -3.46 -2.86 -36.19
CA LEU A 187 -3.54 -2.40 -34.79
C LEU A 187 -4.12 -3.46 -33.87
N ARG A 188 -5.17 -4.18 -34.30
CA ARG A 188 -5.73 -5.28 -33.52
C ARG A 188 -4.72 -6.41 -33.32
N THR A 189 -3.99 -6.79 -34.36
CA THR A 189 -2.92 -7.80 -34.26
C THR A 189 -1.84 -7.37 -33.28
N LEU A 190 -1.43 -6.10 -33.30
CA LEU A 190 -0.50 -5.54 -32.31
C LEU A 190 -1.03 -5.73 -30.89
N GLN A 191 -2.28 -5.32 -30.63
CA GLN A 191 -2.91 -5.44 -29.30
C GLN A 191 -3.03 -6.89 -28.84
N GLU A 192 -3.31 -7.83 -29.75
CA GLU A 192 -3.36 -9.26 -29.44
C GLU A 192 -1.97 -9.81 -29.04
N ILE A 193 -0.91 -9.41 -29.73
CA ILE A 193 0.47 -9.77 -29.38
C ILE A 193 0.87 -9.13 -28.04
N ALA A 194 0.55 -7.86 -27.82
CA ALA A 194 0.82 -7.14 -26.58
C ALA A 194 0.17 -7.82 -25.37
N ARG A 195 -1.12 -8.20 -25.49
CA ARG A 195 -1.83 -8.99 -24.46
C ARG A 195 -1.18 -10.35 -24.22
N ARG A 196 -0.68 -11.03 -25.26
CA ARG A 196 0.04 -12.29 -25.12
C ARG A 196 1.33 -12.12 -24.32
N ILE A 197 2.11 -11.07 -24.60
CA ILE A 197 3.34 -10.73 -23.86
C ILE A 197 3.01 -10.42 -22.40
N ALA A 198 2.00 -9.57 -22.15
CA ALA A 198 1.55 -9.22 -20.80
C ALA A 198 1.15 -10.46 -19.99
N LYS A 199 0.39 -11.38 -20.60
CA LYS A 199 0.03 -12.66 -19.98
C LYS A 199 1.25 -13.49 -19.60
N VAL A 200 2.22 -13.62 -20.49
CA VAL A 200 3.48 -14.33 -20.21
C VAL A 200 4.27 -13.65 -19.10
N ALA A 201 4.29 -12.31 -19.05
CA ALA A 201 4.95 -11.53 -18.00
C ALA A 201 4.31 -11.79 -16.62
N LYS A 202 2.98 -11.72 -16.54
CA LYS A 202 2.23 -11.99 -15.30
C LYS A 202 2.39 -13.43 -14.80
N GLU A 203 2.28 -14.41 -15.68
CA GLU A 203 2.55 -15.82 -15.36
C GLU A 203 4.01 -16.04 -14.91
N SER A 204 4.92 -15.14 -15.32
CA SER A 204 6.32 -15.12 -14.89
C SER A 204 6.58 -14.33 -13.61
N LYS A 205 5.52 -13.87 -12.93
CA LYS A 205 5.55 -13.07 -11.69
C LYS A 205 6.14 -11.67 -11.85
N MET A 206 6.13 -11.12 -13.07
CA MET A 206 6.43 -9.70 -13.26
C MET A 206 5.27 -8.84 -12.72
N PRO A 207 5.55 -7.70 -12.06
CA PRO A 207 4.52 -6.77 -11.61
C PRO A 207 4.00 -5.93 -12.80
N VAL A 208 3.27 -6.57 -13.70
CA VAL A 208 2.67 -5.93 -14.89
C VAL A 208 1.16 -5.95 -14.75
N ASP A 209 0.53 -4.79 -14.94
CA ASP A 209 -0.92 -4.70 -15.10
C ASP A 209 -1.29 -5.01 -16.55
N GLU A 210 -2.23 -5.93 -16.78
CA GLU A 210 -2.64 -6.34 -18.14
C GLU A 210 -3.39 -5.21 -18.86
N ASP A 211 -4.04 -4.32 -18.11
CA ASP A 211 -4.83 -3.23 -18.67
C ASP A 211 -3.97 -2.06 -19.18
N ASP A 212 -2.79 -1.85 -18.60
CA ASP A 212 -1.84 -0.80 -19.03
C ASP A 212 -1.16 -1.14 -20.38
N VAL A 213 -0.99 -2.43 -20.69
CA VAL A 213 -0.34 -2.89 -21.94
C VAL A 213 -1.27 -2.78 -23.16
N ALA A 214 -2.58 -2.56 -22.94
CA ALA A 214 -3.57 -2.42 -24.01
C ALA A 214 -3.67 -0.99 -24.56
N VAL A 215 -2.97 -0.02 -23.95
CA VAL A 215 -3.05 1.40 -24.31
C VAL A 215 -1.89 1.75 -25.25
N VAL A 216 -2.08 1.37 -26.50
CA VAL A 216 -1.45 2.05 -27.64
C VAL A 216 -2.42 3.08 -28.17
#